data_AF-A0A9D4UG80-F1
#
_entry.id   AF-A0A9D4UG80-F1
#
_cell.length_a   1.000
_cell.length_b   1.000
_cell.length_c   1.000
_cell.angle_alpha   90.00
_cell.angle_beta   90.00
_cell.angle_gamma   90.00
#
_symmetry.space_group_name_H-M   'P 1'
#
loop_
_entity.id
_entity.type
_entity.pdbx_description
1 polymer ?
#
loop_
_entity_poly.entity_id
_entity_poly.type
_entity_poly.pdbx_seq_one_letter_code
_entity_poly.pdbx_strand_id
1 'polypeptide(L)'
;MGAMKHLVVKTNKGKKAHQQPGTTETRLQSMAPMPLIMTRVLCLIALLFVGLLISVLSYTISDLVPFSTKQPLYLYWGYHIDCPGKHCDTCAGLGHQESSLRCALEEALFLHRTFVMPSRMCINQQHNDKGILRASTNSGNFEGWGVQSCAMDSLYDLALISQTVKVILDSSAEWHQALSKARLLKTAVDIKDISRSELKHDSLYKEAVVINRTASPLAWFVECSDRKNHRNVLLPYSFLPKMAAKPLRLVAETIIEQLGDYDAIHVRRGDKLKIRKDRFGVNRTLFPHLDRDTQAGAILRRIGNWIPEGRTLFVASNERKPGFFDALGTKYKVVFISHFKSIVDPVVQNNYQLFIIERLILFGAKTYVKTFKEDPSDLSLTNDIKKKLRAWEIPVYTFDNSSGPLGCWRTAWGWICLGAEEMPSGGMQGQCTAIVGGMKRREMGRDAKGREERCQGKRAHLTNKFNKSEAGRRGYQAPAGE
;
A
#
# COMPACT_ATOMS: atom_id res chain seq x y z
N MET A 1 14.07 -40.32 42.33
CA MET A 1 13.51 -41.69 42.20
C MET A 1 13.59 -42.03 40.72
N GLY A 2 14.60 -42.74 40.21
CA GLY A 2 15.00 -44.11 40.59
C GLY A 2 14.13 -45.07 39.77
N ALA A 3 14.56 -45.55 38.59
CA ALA A 3 15.46 -46.72 38.39
C ALA A 3 14.85 -48.03 38.95
N MET A 4 14.94 -49.21 38.33
CA MET A 4 15.61 -49.67 37.10
C MET A 4 15.12 -51.12 36.78
N LYS A 5 15.45 -51.64 35.59
CA LYS A 5 15.76 -53.07 35.27
C LYS A 5 14.72 -54.19 35.52
N HIS A 6 14.16 -54.70 34.42
CA HIS A 6 14.52 -55.96 33.75
C HIS A 6 15.04 -57.21 34.52
N LEU A 7 14.72 -58.38 33.92
CA LEU A 7 15.23 -59.76 34.12
C LEU A 7 14.69 -60.54 35.35
N VAL A 8 14.57 -61.89 35.35
CA VAL A 8 14.25 -62.95 34.35
C VAL A 8 14.22 -64.31 35.11
N VAL A 9 13.87 -65.43 34.43
CA VAL A 9 14.01 -66.85 34.86
C VAL A 9 12.81 -67.52 35.57
N LYS A 10 12.25 -68.54 34.88
CA LYS A 10 11.90 -69.95 35.27
C LYS A 10 11.58 -70.26 36.77
N THR A 11 10.77 -71.27 37.17
CA THR A 11 10.58 -72.62 36.57
C THR A 11 9.44 -73.43 37.25
N ASN A 12 8.79 -74.31 36.47
CA ASN A 12 8.40 -75.71 36.80
C ASN A 12 7.16 -76.12 37.65
N LYS A 13 6.70 -77.35 37.33
CA LYS A 13 5.73 -78.27 38.01
C LYS A 13 4.24 -77.85 37.97
N GLY A 14 3.26 -78.71 37.65
CA GLY A 14 3.27 -80.12 37.20
C GLY A 14 2.17 -80.98 37.86
N LYS A 15 1.74 -82.08 37.20
CA LYS A 15 0.63 -83.05 37.52
C LYS A 15 -0.73 -82.69 36.88
N LYS A 16 -1.59 -83.60 36.40
CA LYS A 16 -1.56 -85.07 36.09
C LYS A 16 -2.72 -85.28 35.06
N ALA A 17 -2.53 -85.89 33.89
CA ALA A 17 -2.42 -87.32 33.58
C ALA A 17 -3.72 -88.16 33.70
N HIS A 18 -4.25 -88.64 32.56
CA HIS A 18 -5.00 -89.90 32.45
C HIS A 18 -4.76 -90.54 31.05
N GLN A 19 -4.57 -91.87 31.01
CA GLN A 19 -4.34 -92.74 29.82
C GLN A 19 -5.44 -92.63 28.73
N GLN A 20 -5.14 -92.62 27.41
CA GLN A 20 -4.87 -93.74 26.44
C GLN A 20 -6.08 -94.68 26.17
N PRO A 21 -6.18 -95.35 24.99
CA PRO A 21 -5.41 -95.29 23.72
C PRO A 21 -6.27 -94.75 22.53
N GLY A 22 -5.87 -94.73 21.25
CA GLY A 22 -4.55 -94.94 20.62
C GLY A 22 -4.55 -95.87 19.38
N THR A 23 -4.51 -95.32 18.16
CA THR A 23 -4.32 -96.03 16.87
C THR A 23 -3.29 -95.32 15.98
N THR A 24 -2.46 -96.10 15.28
CA THR A 24 -1.42 -95.63 14.34
C THR A 24 -1.93 -95.59 12.91
N GLU A 25 -1.68 -94.51 12.17
CA GLU A 25 -1.64 -94.57 10.71
C GLU A 25 -0.68 -93.52 10.09
N THR A 26 -0.30 -93.76 8.84
CA THR A 26 0.99 -93.36 8.25
C THR A 26 1.01 -91.96 7.64
N ARG A 27 2.14 -91.26 7.81
CA ARG A 27 2.39 -89.93 7.25
C ARG A 27 2.80 -90.03 5.77
N LEU A 28 1.86 -89.81 4.86
CA LEU A 28 2.12 -89.54 3.44
C LEU A 28 2.10 -88.03 3.17
N GLN A 29 3.16 -87.51 2.54
CA GLN A 29 3.24 -86.11 2.14
C GLN A 29 2.36 -85.88 0.89
N SER A 30 1.30 -85.08 1.03
CA SER A 30 0.45 -84.67 -0.10
C SER A 30 0.95 -83.33 -0.66
N MET A 31 1.33 -83.33 -1.94
CA MET A 31 1.58 -82.11 -2.70
C MET A 31 0.25 -81.46 -3.08
N ALA A 32 0.08 -80.17 -2.80
CA ALA A 32 -1.12 -79.45 -3.19
C ALA A 32 -1.25 -79.39 -4.74
N PRO A 33 -2.45 -79.57 -5.32
CA PRO A 33 -2.60 -79.68 -6.76
C PRO A 33 -2.39 -78.32 -7.47
N MET A 34 -1.47 -78.32 -8.43
CA MET A 34 -1.11 -77.17 -9.30
C MET A 34 -2.28 -76.31 -9.83
N PRO A 35 -3.45 -76.85 -10.28
CA PRO A 35 -4.56 -76.01 -10.75
C PRO A 35 -5.12 -75.04 -9.68
N LEU A 36 -5.00 -75.35 -8.39
CA LEU A 36 -5.46 -74.48 -7.30
C LEU A 36 -4.52 -73.29 -7.07
N ILE A 37 -3.24 -73.43 -7.40
CA ILE A 37 -2.24 -72.35 -7.30
C ILE A 37 -2.43 -71.39 -8.49
N MET A 38 -2.61 -71.92 -9.70
CA MET A 38 -2.76 -71.10 -10.91
C MET A 38 -4.03 -70.26 -10.92
N THR A 39 -5.15 -70.80 -10.43
CA THR A 39 -6.40 -70.03 -10.26
C THR A 39 -6.26 -68.91 -9.22
N ARG A 40 -5.52 -69.13 -8.13
CA ARG A 40 -5.21 -68.08 -7.14
C ARG A 40 -4.31 -66.98 -7.72
N VAL A 41 -3.31 -67.34 -8.51
CA VAL A 41 -2.43 -66.37 -9.20
C VAL A 41 -3.21 -65.53 -10.20
N LEU A 42 -4.10 -66.14 -11.00
CA LEU A 42 -4.96 -65.41 -11.95
C LEU A 42 -5.94 -64.46 -11.23
N CYS A 43 -6.53 -64.87 -10.10
CA CYS A 43 -7.35 -63.97 -9.28
C CYS A 43 -6.53 -62.79 -8.71
N LEU A 44 -5.30 -63.03 -8.24
CA LEU A 44 -4.44 -61.95 -7.72
C LEU A 44 -4.05 -60.97 -8.84
N ILE A 45 -3.73 -61.46 -10.03
CA ILE A 45 -3.45 -60.62 -11.20
C ILE A 45 -4.70 -59.80 -11.57
N ALA A 46 -5.88 -60.41 -11.64
CA ALA A 46 -7.13 -59.70 -11.91
C ALA A 46 -7.43 -58.61 -10.87
N LEU A 47 -7.24 -58.89 -9.58
CA LEU A 47 -7.40 -57.91 -8.50
C LEU A 47 -6.39 -56.76 -8.59
N LEU A 48 -5.14 -57.03 -8.98
CA LEU A 48 -4.13 -56.00 -9.23
C LEU A 48 -4.48 -55.12 -10.43
N PHE A 49 -4.98 -55.71 -11.52
CA PHE A 49 -5.47 -54.94 -12.68
C PHE A 49 -6.71 -54.10 -12.34
N VAL A 50 -7.66 -54.63 -11.56
CA VAL A 50 -8.82 -53.85 -11.08
C VAL A 50 -8.36 -52.71 -10.16
N GLY A 51 -7.42 -52.97 -9.24
CA GLY A 51 -6.85 -51.93 -8.38
C GLY A 51 -6.10 -50.84 -9.16
N LEU A 52 -5.33 -51.21 -10.20
CA LEU A 52 -4.66 -50.28 -11.09
C LEU A 52 -5.67 -49.46 -11.92
N LEU A 53 -6.72 -50.10 -12.44
CA LEU A 53 -7.78 -49.45 -13.20
C LEU A 53 -8.55 -48.44 -12.32
N ILE A 54 -8.87 -48.82 -11.08
CA ILE A 54 -9.46 -47.91 -10.08
C ILE A 54 -8.51 -46.76 -9.75
N SER A 55 -7.20 -47.00 -9.62
CA SER A 55 -6.20 -45.96 -9.36
C SER A 55 -6.11 -44.96 -10.52
N VAL A 56 -6.02 -45.43 -11.76
CA VAL A 56 -6.00 -44.58 -12.97
C VAL A 56 -7.32 -43.83 -13.14
N LEU A 57 -8.46 -44.48 -12.88
CA LEU A 57 -9.78 -43.83 -12.91
C LEU A 57 -9.91 -42.79 -11.78
N SER A 58 -9.35 -43.04 -10.60
CA SER A 58 -9.35 -42.09 -9.48
C SER A 58 -8.45 -40.89 -9.77
N TYR A 59 -7.29 -41.08 -10.39
CA TYR A 59 -6.40 -39.99 -10.82
C TYR A 59 -7.08 -39.13 -11.90
N THR A 60 -7.63 -39.75 -12.94
CA THR A 60 -8.32 -39.02 -14.02
C THR A 60 -9.58 -38.31 -13.54
N ILE A 61 -10.35 -38.87 -12.60
CA ILE A 61 -11.45 -38.16 -11.94
C ILE A 61 -10.94 -37.00 -11.07
N SER A 62 -9.81 -37.15 -10.39
CA SER A 62 -9.22 -36.09 -9.55
C SER A 62 -8.73 -34.90 -10.39
N ASP A 63 -8.11 -35.15 -11.54
CA ASP A 63 -7.66 -34.10 -12.47
C ASP A 63 -8.82 -33.44 -13.23
N LEU A 64 -9.94 -34.15 -13.44
CA LEU A 64 -11.14 -33.60 -14.09
C LEU A 64 -12.06 -32.82 -13.14
N VAL A 65 -11.87 -32.92 -11.82
CA VAL A 65 -12.81 -32.38 -10.82
C VAL A 65 -12.10 -31.64 -9.67
N PRO A 66 -11.54 -30.43 -9.91
CA PRO A 66 -11.21 -29.48 -8.84
C PRO A 66 -12.49 -28.80 -8.30
N PHE A 67 -13.58 -29.57 -8.11
CA PHE A 67 -14.88 -29.03 -7.76
C PHE A 67 -15.01 -28.95 -6.24
N SER A 68 -14.66 -27.78 -5.69
CA SER A 68 -15.15 -27.39 -4.37
C SER A 68 -16.68 -27.48 -4.40
N THR A 69 -17.27 -28.38 -3.61
CA THR A 69 -18.71 -28.68 -3.63
C THR A 69 -19.59 -27.55 -3.09
N LYS A 70 -19.00 -26.41 -2.69
CA LYS A 70 -19.71 -25.19 -2.33
C LYS A 70 -19.84 -24.28 -3.55
N GLN A 71 -21.08 -23.86 -3.81
CA GLN A 71 -21.35 -22.81 -4.80
C GLN A 71 -20.47 -21.59 -4.54
N PRO A 72 -19.81 -21.00 -5.56
CA PRO A 72 -19.00 -19.81 -5.37
C PRO A 72 -19.85 -18.64 -4.86
N LEU A 73 -19.32 -17.96 -3.85
CA LEU A 73 -19.91 -16.80 -3.22
C LEU A 73 -19.21 -15.54 -3.72
N TYR A 74 -19.97 -14.51 -4.05
CA TYR A 74 -19.49 -13.28 -4.69
C TYR A 74 -19.66 -12.05 -3.79
N LEU A 75 -18.77 -11.09 -3.97
CA LEU A 75 -18.85 -9.74 -3.41
C LEU A 75 -18.70 -8.73 -4.54
N TYR A 76 -19.72 -7.89 -4.74
CA TYR A 76 -19.76 -6.86 -5.78
C TYR A 76 -19.88 -5.48 -5.17
N TRP A 77 -19.07 -4.54 -5.66
CA TRP A 77 -19.01 -3.15 -5.16
C TRP A 77 -19.49 -2.11 -6.18
N GLY A 78 -19.97 -2.54 -7.35
CA GLY A 78 -20.35 -1.66 -8.45
C GLY A 78 -19.35 -1.68 -9.60
N TYR A 79 -19.75 -1.09 -10.72
CA TYR A 79 -19.02 -1.06 -11.99
C TYR A 79 -17.96 0.05 -12.07
N HIS A 80 -17.88 0.91 -11.04
CA HIS A 80 -16.95 2.02 -10.94
C HIS A 80 -16.37 2.09 -9.52
N ILE A 81 -15.05 2.20 -9.43
CA ILE A 81 -14.35 2.43 -8.17
C ILE A 81 -14.74 3.82 -7.64
N ASP A 82 -15.01 3.92 -6.34
CA ASP A 82 -15.50 5.14 -5.67
C ASP A 82 -16.92 5.59 -6.07
N CYS A 83 -17.69 4.71 -6.74
CA CYS A 83 -19.14 4.82 -6.88
C CYS A 83 -19.88 3.91 -5.89
N PRO A 84 -20.98 4.39 -5.27
CA PRO A 84 -21.38 5.79 -5.21
C PRO A 84 -20.43 6.58 -4.27
N GLY A 85 -20.40 7.90 -4.42
CA GLY A 85 -19.55 8.77 -3.61
C GLY A 85 -19.07 9.99 -4.37
N LYS A 86 -18.27 10.83 -3.70
CA LYS A 86 -17.81 12.12 -4.26
C LYS A 86 -17.09 12.00 -5.61
N HIS A 87 -16.43 10.87 -5.84
CA HIS A 87 -15.62 10.63 -7.04
C HIS A 87 -16.32 9.75 -8.08
N CYS A 88 -17.63 9.53 -7.95
CA CYS A 88 -18.42 8.77 -8.91
C CYS A 88 -18.55 9.51 -10.25
N ASP A 89 -18.97 10.78 -10.22
CA ASP A 89 -19.04 11.64 -11.42
C ASP A 89 -17.68 12.29 -11.78
N THR A 90 -16.69 12.21 -10.88
CA THR A 90 -15.38 12.84 -11.06
C THR A 90 -14.23 11.93 -10.64
N CYS A 91 -13.60 11.30 -11.62
CA CYS A 91 -12.66 10.21 -11.37
C CYS A 91 -11.46 10.65 -10.52
N ALA A 92 -11.19 9.96 -9.41
CA ALA A 92 -10.05 10.25 -8.54
C ALA A 92 -8.73 9.81 -9.19
N GLY A 93 -7.58 10.32 -8.73
CA GLY A 93 -6.27 9.84 -9.20
C GLY A 93 -5.98 8.39 -8.80
N LEU A 94 -5.15 7.68 -9.57
CA LEU A 94 -4.86 6.24 -9.41
C LEU A 94 -4.61 5.81 -7.95
N GLY A 95 -3.75 6.50 -7.20
CA GLY A 95 -3.46 6.13 -5.80
C GLY A 95 -4.64 6.25 -4.82
N HIS A 96 -5.72 6.94 -5.19
CA HIS A 96 -7.00 6.94 -4.46
C HIS A 96 -7.84 5.73 -4.87
N GLN A 97 -8.00 5.49 -6.18
CA GLN A 97 -8.72 4.33 -6.70
C GLN A 97 -8.08 3.00 -6.25
N GLU A 98 -6.74 2.88 -6.22
CA GLU A 98 -6.04 1.74 -5.61
C GLU A 98 -6.36 1.55 -4.13
N SER A 99 -6.52 2.65 -3.39
CA SER A 99 -6.88 2.60 -1.97
C SER A 99 -8.31 2.05 -1.78
N SER A 100 -9.20 2.34 -2.72
CA SER A 100 -10.59 1.86 -2.75
C SER A 100 -10.69 0.42 -3.26
N LEU A 101 -10.02 0.09 -4.36
CA LEU A 101 -9.90 -1.26 -4.91
C LEU A 101 -9.31 -2.22 -3.88
N ARG A 102 -8.25 -1.81 -3.16
CA ARG A 102 -7.67 -2.64 -2.10
C ARG A 102 -8.64 -2.83 -0.93
N CYS A 103 -9.51 -1.88 -0.60
CA CYS A 103 -10.54 -2.08 0.43
C CYS A 103 -11.51 -3.21 0.05
N ALA A 104 -12.01 -3.20 -1.19
CA ALA A 104 -12.91 -4.23 -1.68
C ALA A 104 -12.23 -5.62 -1.75
N LEU A 105 -10.95 -5.67 -2.15
CA LEU A 105 -10.13 -6.88 -2.13
C LEU A 105 -9.87 -7.40 -0.70
N GLU A 106 -9.58 -6.51 0.26
CA GLU A 106 -9.41 -6.86 1.68
C GLU A 106 -10.71 -7.41 2.27
N GLU A 107 -11.88 -6.87 1.91
CA GLU A 107 -13.16 -7.43 2.35
C GLU A 107 -13.46 -8.79 1.71
N ALA A 108 -13.28 -8.94 0.39
CA ALA A 108 -13.49 -10.22 -0.28
C ALA A 108 -12.60 -11.33 0.31
N LEU A 109 -11.35 -11.00 0.62
CA LEU A 109 -10.42 -11.87 1.34
C LEU A 109 -10.91 -12.20 2.76
N PHE A 110 -11.40 -11.21 3.51
CA PHE A 110 -11.92 -11.40 4.87
C PHE A 110 -13.20 -12.27 4.92
N LEU A 111 -14.07 -12.15 3.91
CA LEU A 111 -15.32 -12.90 3.77
C LEU A 111 -15.16 -14.23 3.02
N HIS A 112 -13.96 -14.53 2.49
CA HIS A 112 -13.69 -15.68 1.62
C HIS A 112 -14.61 -15.75 0.39
N ARG A 113 -14.84 -14.59 -0.24
CA ARG A 113 -15.69 -14.42 -1.44
C ARG A 113 -14.85 -14.12 -2.68
N THR A 114 -15.37 -14.50 -3.84
CA THR A 114 -14.86 -14.04 -5.13
C THR A 114 -15.19 -12.56 -5.29
N PHE A 115 -14.18 -11.70 -5.46
CA PHE A 115 -14.41 -10.30 -5.74
C PHE A 115 -14.78 -10.10 -7.21
N VAL A 116 -15.92 -9.44 -7.44
CA VAL A 116 -16.35 -9.03 -8.77
C VAL A 116 -15.79 -7.62 -9.00
N MET A 117 -14.66 -7.59 -9.70
CA MET A 117 -13.88 -6.39 -9.99
C MET A 117 -14.46 -5.64 -11.20
N PRO A 118 -14.49 -4.30 -11.18
CA PRO A 118 -14.81 -3.51 -12.38
C PRO A 118 -13.90 -3.88 -13.56
N SER A 119 -14.48 -4.14 -14.72
CA SER A 119 -13.77 -4.36 -15.98
C SER A 119 -13.02 -3.12 -16.48
N ARG A 120 -13.35 -1.93 -15.97
CA ARG A 120 -12.72 -0.66 -16.33
C ARG A 120 -12.34 0.17 -15.11
N MET A 121 -11.23 0.89 -15.21
CA MET A 121 -10.81 1.91 -14.26
C MET A 121 -10.91 3.30 -14.91
N CYS A 122 -11.46 4.29 -14.20
CA CYS A 122 -11.57 5.64 -14.75
C CYS A 122 -10.25 6.42 -14.62
N ILE A 123 -9.93 7.23 -15.62
CA ILE A 123 -8.70 8.02 -15.70
C ILE A 123 -9.03 9.48 -15.39
N ASN A 124 -8.42 10.04 -14.34
CA ASN A 124 -8.57 11.46 -14.02
C ASN A 124 -7.89 12.33 -15.09
N GLN A 125 -8.66 13.20 -15.75
CA GLN A 125 -8.16 14.12 -16.78
C GLN A 125 -6.97 14.99 -16.31
N GLN A 126 -7.00 15.53 -15.08
CA GLN A 126 -5.92 16.36 -14.50
C GLN A 126 -4.61 15.57 -14.28
N HIS A 127 -4.65 14.26 -14.46
CA HIS A 127 -3.50 13.37 -14.40
C HIS A 127 -3.23 12.68 -15.73
N ASN A 128 -3.95 13.02 -16.81
CA ASN A 128 -3.73 12.47 -18.15
C ASN A 128 -3.02 13.44 -19.13
N ASP A 129 -2.33 14.46 -18.60
CA ASP A 129 -1.47 15.40 -19.35
C ASP A 129 -0.24 14.74 -20.03
N LYS A 130 -0.28 13.44 -20.39
CA LYS A 130 0.66 12.91 -21.40
C LYS A 130 0.26 13.60 -22.69
N GLY A 131 1.15 14.45 -23.22
CA GLY A 131 1.03 14.99 -24.57
C GLY A 131 1.23 13.87 -25.60
N ILE A 132 0.28 12.93 -25.69
CA ILE A 132 0.25 11.91 -26.73
C ILE A 132 -0.20 12.59 -28.02
N LEU A 133 0.79 13.07 -28.78
CA LEU A 133 0.77 13.07 -30.25
C LEU A 133 -0.49 13.65 -30.93
N ARG A 134 -0.95 14.84 -30.53
CA ARG A 134 -1.78 15.70 -31.40
C ARG A 134 -1.14 17.06 -31.66
N ALA A 135 0.10 16.99 -32.12
CA ALA A 135 0.66 17.93 -33.09
C ALA A 135 0.68 17.27 -34.49
N SER A 136 -0.45 16.69 -34.89
CA SER A 136 -0.75 16.40 -36.29
C SER A 136 -2.17 16.89 -36.61
N THR A 137 -2.35 17.28 -37.86
CA THR A 137 -3.37 18.24 -38.31
C THR A 137 -4.78 17.65 -38.47
N ASN A 138 -5.75 18.54 -38.31
CA ASN A 138 -7.13 18.49 -38.81
C ASN A 138 -8.15 17.50 -38.22
N SER A 139 -9.36 18.07 -38.07
CA SER A 139 -10.69 17.45 -38.08
C SER A 139 -11.17 16.65 -36.86
N GLY A 140 -12.49 16.80 -36.62
CA GLY A 140 -13.35 15.80 -35.98
C GLY A 140 -13.67 16.04 -34.51
N ASN A 141 -14.95 16.34 -34.22
CA ASN A 141 -15.53 16.29 -32.88
C ASN A 141 -15.21 14.94 -32.20
N PHE A 142 -14.78 15.00 -30.93
CA PHE A 142 -14.65 13.81 -30.08
C PHE A 142 -15.64 13.90 -28.92
N GLU A 143 -16.90 13.55 -29.20
CA GLU A 143 -17.81 13.06 -28.15
C GLU A 143 -17.53 11.57 -27.89
N GLY A 144 -17.81 11.11 -26.67
CA GLY A 144 -17.84 9.68 -26.34
C GLY A 144 -17.03 9.29 -25.10
N TRP A 145 -17.72 8.67 -24.14
CA TRP A 145 -17.20 8.26 -22.84
C TRP A 145 -16.04 7.24 -22.85
N GLY A 146 -15.70 6.67 -24.01
CA GLY A 146 -14.62 5.69 -24.15
C GLY A 146 -13.21 6.23 -23.85
N VAL A 147 -13.01 7.55 -23.87
CA VAL A 147 -11.68 8.20 -23.72
C VAL A 147 -11.24 8.34 -22.26
N GLN A 148 -12.15 8.26 -21.28
CA GLN A 148 -11.85 8.53 -19.87
C GLN A 148 -11.67 7.28 -19.01
N SER A 149 -11.50 6.10 -19.59
CA SER A 149 -11.25 4.87 -18.82
C SER A 149 -10.35 3.89 -19.58
N CYS A 150 -9.58 3.08 -18.85
CA CYS A 150 -8.85 1.95 -19.39
C CYS A 150 -9.43 0.63 -18.87
N ALA A 151 -9.13 -0.48 -19.55
CA ALA A 151 -9.50 -1.81 -19.08
C ALA A 151 -8.66 -2.20 -17.85
N MET A 152 -9.25 -2.89 -16.89
CA MET A 152 -8.61 -3.21 -15.61
C MET A 152 -7.38 -4.12 -15.77
N ASP A 153 -7.47 -5.07 -16.69
CA ASP A 153 -6.40 -5.99 -17.12
C ASP A 153 -5.24 -5.28 -17.86
N SER A 154 -5.47 -4.09 -18.42
CA SER A 154 -4.41 -3.24 -18.97
C SER A 154 -3.57 -2.53 -17.90
N LEU A 155 -3.99 -2.57 -16.64
CA LEU A 155 -3.27 -2.05 -15.47
C LEU A 155 -2.74 -3.15 -14.56
N TYR A 156 -3.55 -4.19 -14.31
CA TYR A 156 -3.26 -5.23 -13.33
C TYR A 156 -3.36 -6.66 -13.89
N ASP A 157 -2.54 -7.54 -13.36
CA ASP A 157 -2.50 -8.97 -13.67
C ASP A 157 -3.51 -9.72 -12.78
N LEU A 158 -4.71 -9.95 -13.30
CA LEU A 158 -5.83 -10.56 -12.57
C LEU A 158 -5.52 -11.99 -12.09
N ALA A 159 -4.67 -12.72 -12.82
CA ALA A 159 -4.22 -14.05 -12.43
C ALA A 159 -3.29 -13.96 -11.21
N LEU A 160 -2.38 -12.98 -11.19
CA LEU A 160 -1.50 -12.72 -10.05
C LEU A 160 -2.28 -12.24 -8.81
N ILE A 161 -3.30 -11.38 -8.97
CA ILE A 161 -4.22 -11.01 -7.87
C ILE A 161 -4.94 -12.24 -7.34
N SER A 162 -5.42 -13.12 -8.23
CA SER A 162 -6.19 -14.33 -7.90
C SER A 162 -5.42 -15.36 -7.07
N GLN A 163 -4.09 -15.27 -6.99
CA GLN A 163 -3.28 -16.08 -6.07
C GLN A 163 -3.48 -15.69 -4.60
N THR A 164 -3.97 -14.47 -4.32
CA THR A 164 -4.24 -13.98 -2.95
C THR A 164 -5.73 -13.89 -2.65
N VAL A 165 -6.52 -13.41 -3.60
CA VAL A 165 -7.98 -13.26 -3.48
C VAL A 165 -8.60 -13.48 -4.84
N LYS A 166 -9.48 -14.48 -5.00
CA LYS A 166 -10.07 -14.80 -6.32
C LYS A 166 -10.82 -13.58 -6.87
N VAL A 167 -10.45 -13.13 -8.06
CA VAL A 167 -11.13 -12.03 -8.76
C VAL A 167 -11.71 -12.51 -10.09
N ILE A 168 -12.86 -11.96 -10.46
CA ILE A 168 -13.41 -12.02 -11.82
C ILE A 168 -13.85 -10.61 -12.24
N LEU A 169 -13.95 -10.36 -13.54
CA LEU A 169 -14.48 -9.07 -14.03
C LEU A 169 -16.01 -9.04 -14.03
N ASP A 170 -16.56 -7.86 -13.80
CA ASP A 170 -18.00 -7.58 -13.92
C ASP A 170 -18.53 -7.66 -15.37
N SER A 171 -17.66 -7.83 -16.36
CA SER A 171 -17.99 -8.14 -17.75
C SER A 171 -17.93 -9.63 -18.10
N SER A 172 -17.59 -10.51 -17.14
CA SER A 172 -17.38 -11.93 -17.38
C SER A 172 -18.69 -12.72 -17.50
N ALA A 173 -18.67 -13.78 -18.31
CA ALA A 173 -19.79 -14.72 -18.43
C ALA A 173 -20.10 -15.43 -17.09
N GLU A 174 -19.07 -15.77 -16.29
CA GLU A 174 -19.23 -16.32 -14.93
C GLU A 174 -20.08 -15.37 -14.07
N TRP A 175 -19.76 -14.08 -14.06
CA TRP A 175 -20.52 -13.10 -13.28
C TRP A 175 -21.96 -12.95 -13.76
N HIS A 176 -22.19 -12.80 -15.08
CA HIS A 176 -23.55 -12.66 -15.61
C HIS A 176 -24.43 -13.87 -15.29
N GLN A 177 -23.87 -15.09 -15.35
CA GLN A 177 -24.56 -16.32 -14.97
C GLN A 177 -24.81 -16.41 -13.45
N ALA A 178 -23.82 -16.04 -12.63
CA ALA A 178 -23.95 -16.04 -11.17
C ALA A 178 -25.01 -15.04 -10.69
N LEU A 179 -24.99 -13.80 -11.22
CA LEU A 179 -25.93 -12.74 -10.86
C LEU A 179 -27.37 -13.04 -11.30
N SER A 180 -27.56 -13.54 -12.52
CA SER A 180 -28.89 -13.93 -13.01
C SER A 180 -29.49 -15.07 -12.18
N LYS A 181 -28.70 -16.12 -11.88
CA LYS A 181 -29.10 -17.21 -10.99
C LYS A 181 -29.42 -16.71 -9.58
N ALA A 182 -28.58 -15.84 -9.00
CA ALA A 182 -28.79 -15.31 -7.65
C ALA A 182 -30.05 -14.44 -7.54
N ARG A 183 -30.36 -13.64 -8.58
CA ARG A 183 -31.62 -12.87 -8.65
C ARG A 183 -32.84 -13.77 -8.77
N LEU A 184 -32.81 -14.79 -9.64
CA LEU A 184 -33.90 -15.76 -9.79
C LEU A 184 -34.20 -16.51 -8.48
N LEU A 185 -33.16 -16.94 -7.76
CA LEU A 185 -33.27 -17.66 -6.50
C LEU A 185 -33.43 -16.75 -5.27
N LYS A 186 -33.47 -15.42 -5.45
CA LYS A 186 -33.51 -14.42 -4.36
C LYS A 186 -32.38 -14.57 -3.33
N THR A 187 -31.20 -15.00 -3.78
CA THR A 187 -29.98 -15.17 -2.96
C THR A 187 -28.94 -14.06 -3.20
N ALA A 188 -29.32 -12.98 -3.90
CA ALA A 188 -28.59 -11.73 -3.93
C ALA A 188 -29.13 -10.77 -2.86
N VAL A 189 -28.25 -10.17 -2.06
CA VAL A 189 -28.59 -9.21 -0.99
C VAL A 189 -27.90 -7.89 -1.22
N ASP A 190 -28.68 -6.81 -1.25
CA ASP A 190 -28.18 -5.43 -1.28
C ASP A 190 -27.92 -4.97 0.16
N ILE A 191 -26.70 -4.48 0.44
CA ILE A 191 -26.29 -4.08 1.79
C ILE A 191 -25.93 -2.60 1.87
N LYS A 192 -26.31 -1.98 2.98
CA LYS A 192 -26.08 -0.57 3.29
C LYS A 192 -25.78 -0.40 4.77
N ASP A 193 -24.75 0.36 5.10
CA ASP A 193 -24.33 0.70 6.46
C ASP A 193 -24.00 -0.53 7.36
N ILE A 194 -23.56 -1.66 6.75
CA ILE A 194 -23.20 -2.91 7.45
C ILE A 194 -21.69 -3.13 7.48
N SER A 195 -21.11 -3.42 8.65
CA SER A 195 -19.68 -3.69 8.77
C SER A 195 -19.27 -5.06 8.23
N ARG A 196 -18.03 -5.18 7.75
CA ARG A 196 -17.45 -6.48 7.32
C ARG A 196 -17.55 -7.57 8.39
N SER A 197 -17.56 -7.18 9.67
CA SER A 197 -17.68 -8.10 10.80
C SER A 197 -19.09 -8.71 10.88
N GLU A 198 -20.14 -7.91 10.70
CA GLU A 198 -21.53 -8.39 10.67
C GLU A 198 -21.76 -9.33 9.48
N LEU A 199 -21.27 -8.95 8.29
CA LEU A 199 -21.35 -9.77 7.07
C LEU A 199 -20.70 -11.17 7.21
N LYS A 200 -19.76 -11.34 8.14
CA LYS A 200 -19.07 -12.61 8.38
C LYS A 200 -19.80 -13.54 9.37
N HIS A 201 -20.58 -12.97 10.29
CA HIS A 201 -21.17 -13.72 11.41
C HIS A 201 -22.68 -13.92 11.26
N ASP A 202 -23.41 -12.99 10.63
CA ASP A 202 -24.84 -13.15 10.35
C ASP A 202 -25.06 -14.22 9.26
N SER A 203 -25.93 -15.19 9.54
CA SER A 203 -26.34 -16.24 8.60
C SER A 203 -26.90 -15.69 7.29
N LEU A 204 -27.65 -14.59 7.33
CA LEU A 204 -28.29 -13.97 6.16
C LEU A 204 -27.25 -13.57 5.11
N TYR A 205 -26.18 -12.90 5.53
CA TYR A 205 -25.11 -12.44 4.64
C TYR A 205 -24.08 -13.54 4.35
N LYS A 206 -23.86 -14.46 5.29
CA LYS A 206 -22.94 -15.59 5.12
C LYS A 206 -23.40 -16.56 4.03
N GLU A 207 -24.70 -16.81 3.90
CA GLU A 207 -25.27 -17.75 2.94
C GLU A 207 -25.67 -17.12 1.60
N ALA A 208 -25.80 -15.79 1.53
CA ALA A 208 -26.11 -15.08 0.29
C ALA A 208 -25.07 -15.36 -0.82
N VAL A 209 -25.53 -15.76 -2.01
CA VAL A 209 -24.66 -16.04 -3.17
C VAL A 209 -23.97 -14.76 -3.64
N VAL A 210 -24.68 -13.63 -3.64
CA VAL A 210 -24.14 -12.31 -4.01
C VAL A 210 -24.39 -11.34 -2.86
N ILE A 211 -23.32 -10.77 -2.31
CA ILE A 211 -23.40 -9.53 -1.51
C ILE A 211 -23.15 -8.36 -2.46
N ASN A 212 -24.09 -7.42 -2.52
CA ASN A 212 -24.00 -6.21 -3.32
C ASN A 212 -23.84 -4.97 -2.41
N ARG A 213 -22.66 -4.37 -2.43
CA ARG A 213 -22.27 -3.17 -1.66
C ARG A 213 -22.82 -1.85 -2.23
N THR A 214 -23.39 -1.85 -3.45
CA THR A 214 -23.79 -0.60 -4.15
C THR A 214 -24.90 0.22 -3.50
N ALA A 215 -25.62 -0.33 -2.50
CA ALA A 215 -26.61 0.41 -1.73
C ALA A 215 -26.01 1.29 -0.61
N SER A 216 -24.74 1.09 -0.23
CA SER A 216 -24.00 2.03 0.62
C SER A 216 -23.74 3.33 -0.15
N PRO A 217 -24.07 4.53 0.36
CA PRO A 217 -23.87 5.80 -0.34
C PRO A 217 -22.41 6.31 -0.27
N LEU A 218 -21.49 5.52 0.28
CA LEU A 218 -20.13 5.92 0.62
C LEU A 218 -19.10 5.35 -0.36
N ALA A 219 -18.09 6.16 -0.70
CA ALA A 219 -16.96 5.72 -1.52
C ALA A 219 -16.20 4.57 -0.83
N TRP A 220 -15.69 3.61 -1.60
CA TRP A 220 -15.33 2.29 -1.06
C TRP A 220 -14.28 2.33 0.06
N PHE A 221 -13.31 3.25 -0.03
CA PHE A 221 -12.29 3.39 1.01
C PHE A 221 -12.84 3.77 2.40
N VAL A 222 -14.07 4.29 2.50
CA VAL A 222 -14.69 4.73 3.76
C VAL A 222 -14.99 3.53 4.67
N GLU A 223 -15.43 2.41 4.09
CA GLU A 223 -15.67 1.15 4.81
C GLU A 223 -14.39 0.60 5.46
N CYS A 224 -13.23 0.85 4.82
CA CYS A 224 -11.91 0.56 5.38
C CYS A 224 -11.22 1.81 5.93
N SER A 225 -11.93 2.83 6.44
CA SER A 225 -11.29 4.11 6.82
C SER A 225 -10.51 4.08 8.14
N ASP A 226 -10.76 3.11 9.02
CA ASP A 226 -9.96 2.87 10.23
C ASP A 226 -8.61 2.18 9.93
N ARG A 227 -7.83 2.76 8.99
CA ARG A 227 -6.47 2.30 8.65
C ARG A 227 -5.41 2.77 9.63
N LYS A 228 -5.79 3.56 10.65
CA LYS A 228 -4.87 3.97 11.71
C LYS A 228 -4.48 2.77 12.58
N ASN A 229 -5.39 1.81 12.73
CA ASN A 229 -5.06 0.51 13.28
C ASN A 229 -4.48 -0.39 12.18
N HIS A 230 -3.18 -0.31 11.94
CA HIS A 230 -2.48 -1.11 10.92
C HIS A 230 -2.66 -2.64 11.09
N ARG A 231 -3.09 -3.13 12.27
CA ARG A 231 -3.42 -4.55 12.51
C ARG A 231 -4.71 -5.01 11.82
N ASN A 232 -5.54 -4.09 11.33
CA ASN A 232 -6.82 -4.36 10.68
C ASN A 232 -6.74 -4.43 9.14
N VAL A 233 -5.55 -4.21 8.56
CA VAL A 233 -5.28 -4.17 7.12
C VAL A 233 -4.73 -5.52 6.66
N LEU A 234 -5.41 -6.19 5.73
CA LEU A 234 -4.99 -7.52 5.26
C LEU A 234 -3.99 -7.47 4.09
N LEU A 235 -4.04 -6.42 3.26
CA LEU A 235 -3.20 -6.30 2.07
C LEU A 235 -2.26 -5.08 2.21
N PRO A 236 -0.94 -5.25 2.00
CA PRO A 236 0.00 -4.14 2.11
C PRO A 236 -0.24 -3.06 1.04
N TYR A 237 0.20 -1.82 1.29
CA TYR A 237 0.13 -0.73 0.32
C TYR A 237 0.90 -1.01 -0.99
N SER A 238 1.84 -1.96 -0.96
CA SER A 238 2.59 -2.46 -2.12
C SER A 238 1.89 -3.59 -2.87
N PHE A 239 0.72 -4.08 -2.45
CA PHE A 239 0.02 -5.21 -3.09
C PHE A 239 -0.32 -4.90 -4.55
N LEU A 240 -1.30 -4.03 -4.81
CA LEU A 240 -1.73 -3.67 -6.18
C LEU A 240 -0.57 -3.28 -7.12
N PRO A 241 0.42 -2.46 -6.71
CA PRO A 241 1.59 -2.16 -7.54
C PRO A 241 2.40 -3.39 -7.98
N LYS A 242 2.56 -4.39 -7.12
CA LYS A 242 3.25 -5.66 -7.46
C LYS A 242 2.38 -6.55 -8.36
N MET A 243 1.08 -6.29 -8.40
CA MET A 243 0.11 -6.97 -9.26
C MET A 243 -0.06 -6.29 -10.63
N ALA A 244 0.91 -5.48 -11.07
CA ALA A 244 0.85 -4.79 -12.36
C ALA A 244 0.76 -5.78 -13.55
N ALA A 245 0.07 -5.36 -14.61
CA ALA A 245 -0.07 -6.14 -15.84
C ALA A 245 1.31 -6.51 -16.43
N LYS A 246 1.43 -7.74 -16.97
CA LYS A 246 2.70 -8.30 -17.46
C LYS A 246 3.51 -7.36 -18.39
N PRO A 247 2.92 -6.63 -19.36
CA PRO A 247 3.68 -5.69 -20.19
C PRO A 247 4.33 -4.54 -19.41
N LEU A 248 3.65 -4.03 -18.38
CA LEU A 248 4.18 -2.96 -17.52
C LEU A 248 5.34 -3.46 -16.65
N ARG A 249 5.24 -4.71 -16.16
CA ARG A 249 6.31 -5.36 -15.40
C ARG A 249 7.55 -5.58 -16.26
N LEU A 250 7.41 -6.13 -17.46
CA LEU A 250 8.53 -6.35 -18.39
C LEU A 250 9.27 -5.04 -18.73
N VAL A 251 8.55 -3.95 -19.01
CA VAL A 251 9.20 -2.65 -19.27
C VAL A 251 9.93 -2.12 -18.04
N ALA A 252 9.34 -2.25 -16.85
CA ALA A 252 10.00 -1.84 -15.62
C ALA A 252 11.25 -2.70 -15.33
N GLU A 253 11.16 -4.02 -15.48
CA GLU A 253 12.26 -4.98 -15.34
C GLU A 253 13.42 -4.62 -16.30
N THR A 254 13.14 -4.39 -17.59
CA THR A 254 14.15 -3.94 -18.57
C THR A 254 14.81 -2.61 -18.19
N ILE A 255 14.05 -1.64 -17.65
CA ILE A 255 14.62 -0.36 -17.20
C ILE A 255 15.50 -0.55 -15.96
N ILE A 256 15.07 -1.39 -15.01
CA ILE A 256 15.83 -1.74 -13.80
C ILE A 256 17.17 -2.38 -14.18
N GLU A 257 17.18 -3.31 -15.14
CA GLU A 257 18.40 -3.93 -15.68
C GLU A 257 19.33 -2.90 -16.33
N GLN A 258 18.79 -1.96 -17.12
CA GLN A 258 19.58 -0.89 -17.75
C GLN A 258 20.11 0.15 -16.73
N LEU A 259 19.47 0.30 -15.57
CA LEU A 259 19.92 1.19 -14.49
C LEU A 259 21.04 0.58 -13.63
N GLY A 260 21.06 -0.75 -13.46
CA GLY A 260 22.06 -1.45 -12.66
C GLY A 260 21.89 -1.25 -11.14
N ASP A 261 22.95 -0.86 -10.43
CA ASP A 261 22.86 -0.38 -9.04
C ASP A 261 22.51 1.12 -9.04
N TYR A 262 21.30 1.46 -8.60
CA TYR A 262 20.79 2.83 -8.57
C TYR A 262 19.95 3.10 -7.32
N ASP A 263 19.79 4.38 -7.03
CA ASP A 263 18.88 4.91 -6.03
C ASP A 263 17.82 5.77 -6.71
N ALA A 264 16.71 6.03 -6.03
CA ALA A 264 15.61 6.76 -6.63
C ALA A 264 14.94 7.75 -5.69
N ILE A 265 14.44 8.84 -6.28
CA ILE A 265 13.64 9.85 -5.59
C ILE A 265 12.31 10.07 -6.28
N HIS A 266 11.25 10.24 -5.49
CA HIS A 266 9.94 10.70 -5.97
C HIS A 266 9.68 12.12 -5.48
N VAL A 267 9.46 13.05 -6.42
CA VAL A 267 9.31 14.50 -6.16
C VAL A 267 7.93 14.98 -6.63
N ARG A 268 6.97 15.03 -5.71
CA ARG A 268 5.58 15.45 -5.98
C ARG A 268 5.37 16.92 -5.63
N ARG A 269 5.44 17.79 -6.64
CA ARG A 269 5.29 19.25 -6.53
C ARG A 269 3.92 19.74 -7.03
N GLY A 270 3.63 19.62 -8.34
CA GLY A 270 2.54 20.33 -9.04
C GLY A 270 1.21 20.51 -8.29
N ASP A 271 0.43 19.44 -8.07
CA ASP A 271 -0.87 19.51 -7.38
C ASP A 271 -0.80 19.79 -5.87
N LYS A 272 0.39 19.71 -5.27
CA LYS A 272 0.63 19.90 -3.83
C LYS A 272 1.07 21.31 -3.48
N LEU A 273 1.73 22.02 -4.40
CA LEU A 273 2.12 23.43 -4.27
C LEU A 273 0.93 24.40 -4.45
N LYS A 274 -0.28 23.99 -4.07
CA LYS A 274 -1.48 24.84 -4.14
C LYS A 274 -1.40 25.91 -3.05
N ILE A 275 -1.28 27.17 -3.47
CA ILE A 275 -1.35 28.35 -2.60
C ILE A 275 -2.71 29.03 -2.80
N ARG A 276 -3.29 29.54 -1.71
CA ARG A 276 -4.48 30.40 -1.73
C ARG A 276 -4.28 31.59 -0.81
N LYS A 277 -4.91 32.73 -1.08
CA LYS A 277 -4.99 33.83 -0.12
C LYS A 277 -6.12 33.58 0.88
N ASP A 278 -5.90 33.94 2.15
CA ASP A 278 -6.96 34.01 3.15
C ASP A 278 -7.69 35.37 3.11
N ARG A 279 -8.64 35.58 4.04
CA ARG A 279 -9.43 36.83 4.13
C ARG A 279 -8.61 38.09 4.41
N PHE A 280 -7.34 37.95 4.78
CA PHE A 280 -6.39 39.03 5.03
C PHE A 280 -5.35 39.17 3.90
N GLY A 281 -5.54 38.45 2.79
CA GLY A 281 -4.62 38.46 1.66
C GLY A 281 -3.35 37.61 1.85
N VAL A 282 -3.20 36.93 2.99
CA VAL A 282 -1.99 36.16 3.32
C VAL A 282 -1.99 34.83 2.57
N ASN A 283 -0.88 34.51 1.91
CA ASN A 283 -0.68 33.24 1.22
C ASN A 283 -0.70 32.06 2.22
N ARG A 284 -1.45 31.02 1.89
CA ARG A 284 -1.57 29.78 2.65
C ARG A 284 -1.39 28.55 1.77
N THR A 285 -0.80 27.50 2.31
CA THR A 285 -0.59 26.18 1.68
C THR A 285 -1.01 25.06 2.64
N LEU A 286 -1.29 23.86 2.13
CA LEU A 286 -1.45 22.65 2.97
C LEU A 286 -0.08 22.08 3.39
N PHE A 287 0.98 22.36 2.63
CA PHE A 287 2.33 21.83 2.84
C PHE A 287 3.30 23.02 2.96
N PRO A 288 3.51 23.56 4.18
CA PRO A 288 4.30 24.76 4.41
C PRO A 288 5.76 24.65 3.98
N HIS A 289 6.37 23.47 4.09
CA HIS A 289 7.79 23.27 3.82
C HIS A 289 8.08 22.68 2.43
N LEU A 290 7.08 22.08 1.79
CA LEU A 290 7.23 21.31 0.56
C LEU A 290 8.00 22.05 -0.56
N ASP A 291 7.71 23.32 -0.81
CA ASP A 291 8.38 24.05 -1.90
C ASP A 291 9.87 24.21 -1.63
N ARG A 292 10.22 24.67 -0.42
CA ARG A 292 11.60 24.83 0.08
C ARG A 292 12.35 23.50 0.05
N ASP A 293 11.76 22.46 0.63
CA ASP A 293 12.40 21.16 0.83
C ASP A 293 12.60 20.39 -0.49
N THR A 294 11.81 20.70 -1.52
CA THR A 294 11.91 20.07 -2.86
C THR A 294 12.56 20.95 -3.93
N GLN A 295 13.17 22.09 -3.57
CA GLN A 295 14.11 22.78 -4.46
C GLN A 295 15.33 21.88 -4.74
N ALA A 296 15.87 21.87 -5.95
CA ALA A 296 16.96 20.96 -6.30
C ALA A 296 18.19 21.05 -5.38
N GLY A 297 18.60 22.27 -4.96
CA GLY A 297 19.67 22.45 -3.98
C GLY A 297 19.33 21.99 -2.55
N ALA A 298 18.04 21.95 -2.19
CA ALA A 298 17.57 21.39 -0.92
C ALA A 298 17.55 19.85 -0.99
N ILE A 299 17.05 19.29 -2.09
CA ILE A 299 17.11 17.85 -2.40
C ILE A 299 18.56 17.37 -2.32
N LEU A 300 19.49 18.04 -3.03
CA LEU A 300 20.93 17.72 -3.05
C LEU A 300 21.52 17.57 -1.64
N ARG A 301 21.25 18.54 -0.75
CA ARG A 301 21.71 18.50 0.66
C ARG A 301 21.01 17.42 1.48
N ARG A 302 19.72 17.17 1.22
CA ARG A 302 18.90 16.18 1.96
C ARG A 302 19.34 14.76 1.63
N ILE A 303 19.49 14.42 0.34
CA ILE A 303 19.78 13.06 -0.11
C ILE A 303 21.24 12.66 0.05
N GLY A 304 22.18 13.61 0.10
CA GLY A 304 23.60 13.34 0.35
C GLY A 304 23.90 12.67 1.71
N ASN A 305 22.96 12.67 2.65
CA ASN A 305 23.06 11.94 3.91
C ASN A 305 22.78 10.43 3.76
N TRP A 306 22.27 9.99 2.61
CA TRP A 306 21.79 8.62 2.37
C TRP A 306 22.35 8.00 1.08
N ILE A 307 22.54 8.82 0.03
CA ILE A 307 22.96 8.39 -1.30
C ILE A 307 24.36 8.98 -1.59
N PRO A 308 25.42 8.17 -1.61
CA PRO A 308 26.77 8.59 -1.98
C PRO A 308 26.84 9.24 -3.36
N GLU A 309 27.76 10.19 -3.51
CA GLU A 309 28.02 10.90 -4.77
C GLU A 309 28.54 9.94 -5.86
N GLY A 310 28.37 10.33 -7.13
CA GLY A 310 28.69 9.54 -8.32
C GLY A 310 27.66 8.47 -8.70
N ARG A 311 26.68 8.17 -7.84
CA ARG A 311 25.69 7.12 -8.08
C ARG A 311 24.60 7.50 -9.09
N THR A 312 24.00 6.48 -9.71
CA THR A 312 22.83 6.62 -10.59
C THR A 312 21.60 6.99 -9.76
N LEU A 313 20.92 8.08 -10.13
CA LEU A 313 19.77 8.61 -9.42
C LEU A 313 18.55 8.70 -10.35
N PHE A 314 17.60 7.79 -10.21
CA PHE A 314 16.34 7.84 -10.94
C PHE A 314 15.38 8.85 -10.30
N VAL A 315 14.83 9.77 -11.09
CA VAL A 315 13.95 10.85 -10.61
C VAL A 315 12.56 10.70 -11.23
N ALA A 316 11.57 10.34 -10.41
CA ALA A 316 10.15 10.39 -10.77
C ALA A 316 9.54 11.69 -10.26
N SER A 317 8.96 12.53 -11.14
CA SER A 317 8.41 13.82 -10.74
C SER A 317 7.27 14.30 -11.64
N ASN A 318 6.38 15.13 -11.07
CA ASN A 318 5.40 15.92 -11.80
C ASN A 318 5.75 17.42 -11.86
N GLU A 319 7.00 17.79 -11.58
CA GLU A 319 7.51 19.13 -11.86
C GLU A 319 7.61 19.34 -13.38
N ARG A 320 7.18 20.50 -13.86
CA ARG A 320 7.07 20.83 -15.29
C ARG A 320 8.16 21.79 -15.77
N LYS A 321 8.83 22.50 -14.85
CA LYS A 321 9.89 23.45 -15.21
C LYS A 321 11.08 22.69 -15.86
N PRO A 322 11.45 22.98 -17.12
CA PRO A 322 12.63 22.40 -17.74
C PRO A 322 13.89 22.74 -16.93
N GLY A 323 14.82 21.80 -16.88
CA GLY A 323 16.09 21.95 -16.15
C GLY A 323 15.97 22.06 -14.61
N PHE A 324 14.78 21.83 -14.03
CA PHE A 324 14.59 21.98 -12.58
C PHE A 324 15.56 21.14 -11.73
N PHE A 325 15.92 19.95 -12.21
CA PHE A 325 16.77 19.00 -11.50
C PHE A 325 18.25 19.04 -11.91
N ASP A 326 18.66 19.94 -12.80
CA ASP A 326 20.03 19.94 -13.38
C ASP A 326 21.12 20.07 -12.31
N ALA A 327 20.84 20.80 -11.22
CA ALA A 327 21.73 20.91 -10.07
C ALA A 327 22.01 19.57 -9.36
N LEU A 328 21.21 18.51 -9.56
CA LEU A 328 21.52 17.17 -9.08
C LEU A 328 22.63 16.49 -9.90
N GLY A 329 22.79 16.89 -11.17
CA GLY A 329 23.85 16.41 -12.07
C GLY A 329 25.27 16.75 -11.61
N THR A 330 25.44 17.69 -10.66
CA THR A 330 26.75 18.02 -10.09
C THR A 330 27.29 16.93 -9.15
N LYS A 331 26.43 16.02 -8.66
CA LYS A 331 26.81 14.94 -7.73
C LYS A 331 26.31 13.55 -8.12
N TYR A 332 25.35 13.44 -9.04
CA TYR A 332 24.67 12.19 -9.36
C TYR A 332 24.50 12.01 -10.88
N LYS A 333 24.53 10.76 -11.35
CA LYS A 333 24.12 10.42 -12.71
C LYS A 333 22.59 10.40 -12.76
N VAL A 334 21.98 11.55 -13.01
CA VAL A 334 20.52 11.74 -13.02
C VAL A 334 19.88 11.05 -14.22
N VAL A 335 18.82 10.26 -13.99
CA VAL A 335 18.07 9.55 -15.02
C VAL A 335 16.56 9.76 -14.83
N PHE A 336 15.84 9.93 -15.94
CA PHE A 336 14.38 10.08 -15.97
C PHE A 336 13.73 8.99 -16.84
N ILE A 337 12.44 8.74 -16.62
CA ILE A 337 11.65 7.82 -17.47
C ILE A 337 11.69 8.22 -18.97
N SER A 338 11.85 9.52 -19.26
CA SER A 338 11.97 10.05 -20.62
C SER A 338 13.25 9.65 -21.37
N HIS A 339 14.25 9.07 -20.69
CA HIS A 339 15.43 8.49 -21.35
C HIS A 339 15.14 7.10 -21.94
N PHE A 340 14.01 6.47 -21.56
CA PHE A 340 13.62 5.12 -21.95
C PHE A 340 12.42 5.09 -22.91
N LYS A 341 12.13 6.19 -23.62
CA LYS A 341 10.95 6.32 -24.50
C LYS A 341 10.76 5.17 -25.48
N SER A 342 11.84 4.66 -26.07
CA SER A 342 11.81 3.56 -27.06
C SER A 342 11.20 2.26 -26.52
N ILE A 343 11.26 2.02 -25.20
CA ILE A 343 10.65 0.84 -24.54
C ILE A 343 9.39 1.18 -23.74
N VAL A 344 9.22 2.44 -23.32
CA VAL A 344 8.04 2.90 -22.56
C VAL A 344 6.85 3.23 -23.48
N ASP A 345 7.07 3.99 -24.56
CA ASP A 345 5.97 4.51 -25.39
C ASP A 345 5.19 3.44 -26.17
N PRO A 346 5.76 2.29 -26.61
CA PRO A 346 5.00 1.20 -27.23
C PRO A 346 3.98 0.54 -26.30
N VAL A 347 4.14 0.66 -24.97
CA VAL A 347 3.30 -0.03 -23.97
C VAL A 347 2.37 0.95 -23.23
N VAL A 348 2.78 2.21 -23.06
CA VAL A 348 2.08 3.19 -22.22
C VAL A 348 1.10 4.05 -23.02
N GLN A 349 -0.17 3.65 -22.99
CA GLN A 349 -1.31 4.31 -23.63
C GLN A 349 -1.92 5.43 -22.77
N ASN A 350 -1.68 5.43 -21.47
CA ASN A 350 -2.22 6.44 -20.53
C ASN A 350 -1.29 6.66 -19.33
N ASN A 351 -1.54 7.72 -18.56
CA ASN A 351 -0.68 8.07 -17.42
C ASN A 351 -0.80 7.14 -16.20
N TYR A 352 -1.81 6.29 -16.10
CA TYR A 352 -1.89 5.30 -15.03
C TYR A 352 -0.88 4.17 -15.27
N GLN A 353 -0.75 3.72 -16.51
CA GLN A 353 0.30 2.79 -16.94
C GLN A 353 1.70 3.38 -16.73
N LEU A 354 1.91 4.66 -17.06
CA LEU A 354 3.18 5.35 -16.80
C LEU A 354 3.52 5.33 -15.30
N PHE A 355 2.56 5.73 -14.46
CA PHE A 355 2.74 5.81 -13.02
C PHE A 355 2.99 4.44 -12.37
N ILE A 356 2.41 3.36 -12.91
CA ILE A 356 2.69 1.99 -12.49
C ILE A 356 4.14 1.61 -12.81
N ILE A 357 4.61 1.87 -14.04
CA ILE A 357 6.01 1.58 -14.43
C ILE A 357 6.99 2.39 -13.58
N GLU A 358 6.78 3.70 -13.42
CA GLU A 358 7.61 4.54 -12.53
C GLU A 358 7.63 3.98 -11.11
N ARG A 359 6.50 3.54 -10.57
CA ARG A 359 6.41 2.99 -9.22
C ARG A 359 7.11 1.63 -9.07
N LEU A 360 7.11 0.79 -10.11
CA LEU A 360 7.90 -0.45 -10.12
C LEU A 360 9.41 -0.14 -10.09
N ILE A 361 9.87 0.83 -10.89
CA ILE A 361 11.27 1.30 -10.86
C ILE A 361 11.61 1.89 -9.49
N LEU A 362 10.76 2.76 -8.92
CA LEU A 362 10.97 3.31 -7.57
C LEU A 362 11.07 2.21 -6.47
N PHE A 363 10.43 1.05 -6.67
CA PHE A 363 10.53 -0.10 -5.75
C PHE A 363 11.71 -1.03 -6.02
N GLY A 364 12.34 -0.97 -7.19
CA GLY A 364 13.57 -1.71 -7.50
C GLY A 364 14.85 -1.00 -7.04
N ALA A 365 14.76 0.26 -6.62
CA ALA A 365 15.89 1.07 -6.18
C ALA A 365 16.47 0.60 -4.83
N LYS A 366 17.80 0.69 -4.68
CA LYS A 366 18.50 0.36 -3.43
C LYS A 366 18.10 1.28 -2.27
N THR A 367 18.09 2.59 -2.53
CA THR A 367 17.55 3.61 -1.64
C THR A 367 16.40 4.33 -2.33
N TYR A 368 15.22 4.36 -1.72
CA TYR A 368 14.06 5.09 -2.23
C TYR A 368 13.67 6.23 -1.28
N VAL A 369 13.81 7.47 -1.74
CA VAL A 369 13.40 8.68 -0.99
C VAL A 369 12.07 9.21 -1.53
N LYS A 370 11.05 9.23 -0.68
CA LYS A 370 9.71 9.74 -1.02
C LYS A 370 9.66 11.27 -0.85
N THR A 371 8.65 11.92 -1.45
CA THR A 371 8.41 13.35 -1.18
C THR A 371 8.02 13.57 0.27
N PHE A 372 6.98 12.85 0.70
CA PHE A 372 6.42 12.90 2.05
C PHE A 372 6.71 11.59 2.77
N LYS A 373 6.80 11.64 4.10
CA LYS A 373 6.84 10.44 4.93
C LYS A 373 5.45 9.77 4.97
N GLU A 374 5.38 8.47 4.66
CA GLU A 374 4.13 7.68 4.74
C GLU A 374 4.18 6.68 5.89
N ASP A 375 5.31 5.99 6.04
CA ASP A 375 5.60 5.03 7.10
C ASP A 375 6.77 5.51 8.00
N PRO A 376 6.90 5.04 9.27
CA PRO A 376 7.94 5.51 10.19
C PRO A 376 9.39 5.30 9.72
N SER A 377 9.63 4.29 8.87
CA SER A 377 10.93 3.95 8.28
C SER A 377 11.24 4.71 6.98
N ASP A 378 10.30 5.49 6.43
CA ASP A 378 10.49 6.16 5.14
C ASP A 378 11.54 7.28 5.19
N LEU A 379 12.46 7.24 4.22
CA LEU A 379 13.25 8.40 3.82
C LEU A 379 12.36 9.39 3.08
N SER A 380 12.44 10.67 3.45
CA SER A 380 11.54 11.71 2.95
C SER A 380 12.24 13.04 2.71
N LEU A 381 11.88 13.70 1.61
CA LEU A 381 12.42 15.01 1.22
C LEU A 381 11.91 16.13 2.14
N THR A 382 10.61 16.14 2.45
CA THR A 382 10.01 17.07 3.42
C THR A 382 9.53 16.38 4.69
N ASN A 383 9.55 17.13 5.80
CA ASN A 383 8.96 16.72 7.07
C ASN A 383 7.42 16.90 7.10
N ASP A 384 6.81 17.50 6.07
CA ASP A 384 5.36 17.67 6.00
C ASP A 384 4.62 16.32 5.89
N ILE A 385 3.55 16.17 6.68
CA ILE A 385 2.72 14.96 6.70
C ILE A 385 1.83 14.90 5.45
N LYS A 386 1.87 13.79 4.69
CA LYS A 386 1.12 13.59 3.44
C LYS A 386 -0.41 13.79 3.57
N LYS A 387 -0.97 13.45 4.74
CA LYS A 387 -2.43 13.47 5.03
C LYS A 387 -2.76 14.51 6.11
N LYS A 388 -2.93 15.78 5.73
CA LYS A 388 -3.38 16.87 6.64
C LYS A 388 -4.89 17.17 6.53
N LEU A 389 -5.52 17.45 7.67
CA LEU A 389 -6.95 17.81 7.78
C LEU A 389 -7.20 19.29 7.44
N ARG A 390 -7.15 19.65 6.15
CA ARG A 390 -7.48 21.02 5.63
C ARG A 390 -6.88 22.20 6.44
N ALA A 391 -5.77 21.99 7.14
CA ALA A 391 -5.06 23.03 7.87
C ALA A 391 -4.20 23.82 6.88
N TRP A 392 -4.59 25.06 6.62
CA TRP A 392 -3.92 25.93 5.65
C TRP A 392 -2.96 26.87 6.39
N GLU A 393 -1.68 26.57 6.27
CA GLU A 393 -0.57 27.16 7.03
C GLU A 393 0.19 28.19 6.17
N ILE A 394 1.03 29.02 6.79
CA ILE A 394 1.87 29.99 6.06
C ILE A 394 3.02 29.22 5.39
N PRO A 395 3.32 29.43 4.08
CA PRO A 395 4.49 28.84 3.44
C PRO A 395 5.81 29.26 4.12
N VAL A 396 6.75 28.32 4.24
CA VAL A 396 8.06 28.50 4.86
C VAL A 396 9.14 28.33 3.79
N TYR A 397 9.78 29.43 3.39
CA TYR A 397 10.81 29.44 2.34
C TYR A 397 12.25 29.41 2.87
N THR A 398 12.46 29.78 4.13
CA THR A 398 13.76 29.75 4.81
C THR A 398 13.98 28.41 5.49
N PHE A 399 15.23 27.95 5.56
CA PHE A 399 15.61 26.94 6.55
C PHE A 399 15.68 27.61 7.92
N ASP A 400 15.28 26.91 8.97
CA ASP A 400 15.44 27.43 10.32
C ASP A 400 16.95 27.49 10.62
N ASN A 401 17.46 28.66 10.99
CA ASN A 401 18.86 28.86 11.41
C ASN A 401 19.19 28.17 12.76
N SER A 402 18.40 27.17 13.17
CA SER A 402 18.60 26.34 14.37
C SER A 402 19.59 25.19 14.15
N SER A 403 19.99 24.90 12.90
CA SER A 403 21.25 24.19 12.66
C SER A 403 22.42 25.18 12.79
N GLY A 404 22.70 25.59 14.04
CA GLY A 404 24.03 26.09 14.38
C GLY A 404 25.07 24.96 14.20
N PRO A 405 26.37 25.26 14.32
CA PRO A 405 27.40 24.23 14.32
C PRO A 405 27.06 23.13 15.34
N LEU A 406 27.37 21.88 14.99
CA LEU A 406 27.18 20.73 15.88
C LEU A 406 27.84 21.03 17.24
N GLY A 407 27.06 20.95 18.32
CA GLY A 407 27.51 21.29 19.68
C GLY A 407 27.19 22.71 20.17
N CYS A 408 26.47 23.53 19.38
CA CYS A 408 26.04 24.87 19.80
C CYS A 408 24.53 24.96 20.14
N TRP A 409 24.21 25.55 21.31
CA TRP A 409 22.84 25.84 21.76
C TRP A 409 22.61 27.36 21.83
N ARG A 410 21.38 27.81 21.55
CA ARG A 410 21.03 29.24 21.60
C ARG A 410 20.42 29.60 22.95
N THR A 411 20.98 30.60 23.61
CA THR A 411 20.46 31.18 24.86
C THR A 411 19.92 32.60 24.63
N ALA A 412 19.33 33.21 25.66
CA ALA A 412 18.87 34.60 25.62
C ALA A 412 19.99 35.63 25.37
N TRP A 413 21.26 35.24 25.53
CA TRP A 413 22.43 36.12 25.43
C TRP A 413 23.34 35.81 24.23
N GLY A 414 23.04 34.77 23.45
CA GLY A 414 23.86 34.36 22.30
C GLY A 414 23.93 32.85 22.10
N TRP A 415 24.80 32.42 21.19
CA TRP A 415 25.15 31.01 21.00
C TRP A 415 26.22 30.59 22.02
N ILE A 416 26.02 29.44 22.66
CA ILE A 416 27.03 28.76 23.48
C ILE A 416 27.41 27.49 22.75
N CYS A 417 28.70 27.32 22.45
CA CYS A 417 29.24 26.17 21.75
C CYS A 417 30.17 25.37 22.66
N LEU A 418 30.07 24.04 22.63
CA LEU A 418 31.09 23.16 23.19
C LEU A 418 32.29 23.12 22.23
N GLY A 419 33.43 23.61 22.68
CA GLY A 419 34.70 23.45 21.97
C GLY A 419 35.19 22.01 22.09
N ALA A 420 35.49 21.38 20.96
CA ALA A 420 36.33 20.19 20.92
C ALA A 420 37.78 20.66 20.84
N GLU A 421 38.50 20.67 21.97
CA GLU A 421 39.95 20.84 21.95
C GLU A 421 40.62 19.50 21.62
N GLU A 422 41.40 19.49 20.54
CA GLU A 422 42.43 18.47 20.35
C GLU A 422 43.47 18.62 21.46
N MET A 423 43.80 17.54 22.17
CA MET A 423 44.89 17.56 23.15
C MET A 423 46.25 17.54 22.46
N PRO A 424 47.16 18.46 22.82
CA PRO A 424 48.58 18.14 22.91
C PRO A 424 49.05 18.04 24.36
N SER A 425 50.04 17.18 24.57
CA SER A 425 50.69 16.93 25.86
C SER A 425 51.50 18.14 26.38
N GLY A 426 51.30 18.52 27.64
CA GLY A 426 52.17 19.48 28.34
C GLY A 426 51.45 20.12 29.54
N GLY A 427 52.11 20.22 30.69
CA GLY A 427 51.48 20.67 31.93
C GLY A 427 51.57 22.18 32.22
N MET A 428 51.06 22.52 33.41
CA MET A 428 51.00 23.84 34.09
C MET A 428 49.69 24.64 33.94
N GLN A 429 49.40 25.38 35.03
CA GLN A 429 48.13 26.06 35.31
C GLN A 429 48.05 27.42 34.60
N GLY A 430 46.86 27.83 34.14
CA GLY A 430 46.68 29.18 33.56
C GLY A 430 45.25 29.55 33.16
N GLN A 431 44.58 30.29 34.05
CA GLN A 431 43.45 31.22 33.84
C GLN A 431 42.74 31.28 32.46
N CYS A 432 41.44 30.97 32.41
CA CYS A 432 40.57 31.32 31.28
C CYS A 432 40.30 32.83 31.23
N THR A 433 40.65 33.49 30.12
CA THR A 433 40.27 34.88 29.83
C THR A 433 39.11 34.92 28.83
N ALA A 434 38.05 35.66 29.16
CA ALA A 434 36.90 35.83 28.26
C ALA A 434 37.13 37.00 27.29
N ILE A 435 37.21 36.72 25.99
CA ILE A 435 37.32 37.75 24.95
C ILE A 435 35.92 38.24 24.57
N VAL A 436 35.55 39.44 25.01
CA VAL A 436 34.33 40.14 24.58
C VAL A 436 34.66 41.09 23.44
N GLY A 437 34.22 40.77 22.22
CA GLY A 437 34.38 41.64 21.05
C GLY A 437 33.51 42.89 21.14
N GLY A 438 34.12 44.05 21.38
CA GLY A 438 33.41 45.33 21.53
C GLY A 438 33.01 45.98 20.20
N MET A 439 31.77 46.48 20.11
CA MET A 439 31.32 47.38 19.04
C MET A 439 31.58 48.85 19.40
N LYS A 440 32.18 49.62 18.48
CA LYS A 440 32.48 51.05 18.64
C LYS A 440 31.21 51.92 18.71
N ARG A 441 31.17 52.84 19.68
CA ARG A 441 30.26 54.00 19.66
C ARG A 441 30.65 54.98 18.54
N ARG A 442 29.65 55.68 17.99
CA ARG A 442 29.78 57.05 17.50
C ARG A 442 28.85 57.94 18.31
N GLU A 443 29.36 59.08 18.75
CA GLU A 443 28.59 60.12 19.44
C GLU A 443 28.14 61.18 18.42
N MET A 444 26.94 61.75 18.61
CA MET A 444 26.66 63.16 18.35
C MET A 444 25.28 63.57 18.89
N GLY A 445 25.17 64.81 19.38
CA GLY A 445 23.90 65.52 19.54
C GLY A 445 23.26 65.49 20.93
N ARG A 446 23.17 66.68 21.55
CA ARG A 446 22.35 66.96 22.75
C ARG A 446 20.96 67.42 22.30
N ASP A 447 19.91 67.16 23.07
CA ASP A 447 19.28 68.20 23.89
C ASP A 447 18.17 67.66 24.81
N ALA A 448 17.66 68.52 25.70
CA ALA A 448 17.14 68.14 27.01
C ALA A 448 15.60 68.16 27.15
N LYS A 449 15.17 67.76 28.36
CA LYS A 449 13.78 67.64 28.88
C LYS A 449 13.02 66.42 28.32
N GLY A 450 12.40 65.55 29.12
CA GLY A 450 12.22 65.56 30.58
C GLY A 450 10.75 65.44 30.95
N ARG A 451 10.27 64.22 31.18
CA ARG A 451 9.20 63.95 32.14
C ARG A 451 9.24 62.51 32.63
N GLU A 452 9.22 62.41 33.95
CA GLU A 452 9.16 61.19 34.74
C GLU A 452 7.72 61.04 35.22
N GLU A 453 7.10 59.87 34.99
CA GLU A 453 5.98 59.30 35.75
C GLU A 453 5.53 58.01 35.05
N ARG A 454 5.07 56.95 35.69
CA ARG A 454 5.35 56.26 36.97
C ARG A 454 4.54 54.95 36.85
N CYS A 455 5.01 53.87 37.46
CA CYS A 455 4.48 52.51 37.26
C CYS A 455 3.10 52.24 37.88
N GLN A 456 2.67 50.96 37.73
CA GLN A 456 1.56 50.24 38.38
C GLN A 456 0.24 50.31 37.58
N GLY A 457 -0.39 49.22 37.13
CA GLY A 457 -0.14 47.78 37.33
C GLY A 457 -1.14 47.15 38.29
N LYS A 458 -1.97 46.22 37.79
CA LYS A 458 -2.70 45.22 38.60
C LYS A 458 -3.13 44.03 37.75
N ARG A 459 -3.01 42.83 38.32
CA ARG A 459 -3.29 41.52 37.71
C ARG A 459 -4.00 40.65 38.74
N ALA A 460 -5.27 40.31 38.50
CA ALA A 460 -5.98 39.19 39.11
C ALA A 460 -7.17 38.84 38.18
N HIS A 461 -7.31 37.66 37.55
CA HIS A 461 -7.48 36.27 38.01
C HIS A 461 -8.90 35.91 38.51
N LEU A 462 -9.37 34.71 38.07
CA LEU A 462 -10.48 33.89 38.61
C LEU A 462 -11.93 34.34 38.23
N THR A 463 -12.93 33.48 37.94
CA THR A 463 -12.97 32.10 37.37
C THR A 463 -14.40 31.70 36.93
N ASN A 464 -14.51 30.97 35.82
CA ASN A 464 -15.37 29.78 35.60
C ASN A 464 -16.94 29.85 35.53
N LYS A 465 -17.48 28.92 34.68
CA LYS A 465 -18.80 28.25 34.66
C LYS A 465 -20.03 28.82 33.91
N PHE A 466 -20.70 27.86 33.22
CA PHE A 466 -22.03 27.84 32.57
C PHE A 466 -22.23 28.73 31.32
N ASN A 467 -23.06 28.38 30.31
CA ASN A 467 -24.04 27.27 30.22
C ASN A 467 -24.21 26.70 28.78
N LYS A 468 -25.00 25.61 28.64
CA LYS A 468 -25.46 25.01 27.37
C LYS A 468 -26.56 25.84 26.69
N SER A 469 -26.56 25.82 25.35
CA SER A 469 -27.74 25.77 24.46
C SER A 469 -27.25 25.71 23.00
N GLU A 470 -27.94 25.27 21.96
CA GLU A 470 -28.99 24.27 21.68
C GLU A 470 -29.25 24.40 20.15
N ALA A 471 -29.90 23.40 19.55
CA ALA A 471 -30.52 23.34 18.22
C ALA A 471 -30.34 24.47 17.17
N GLY A 472 -29.95 24.09 15.95
CA GLY A 472 -29.96 24.95 14.75
C GLY A 472 -30.16 24.18 13.44
N ARG A 473 -31.34 23.57 13.23
CA ARG A 473 -31.71 22.97 11.92
C ARG A 473 -31.94 24.05 10.86
N ARG A 474 -31.24 23.97 9.73
CA ARG A 474 -31.69 24.42 8.39
C ARG A 474 -31.16 23.38 7.40
N GLY A 475 -31.92 22.79 6.49
CA GLY A 475 -33.22 23.21 5.96
C GLY A 475 -33.01 24.06 4.71
N TYR A 476 -32.61 23.42 3.62
CA TYR A 476 -32.54 24.01 2.28
C TYR A 476 -33.27 23.10 1.30
N GLN A 477 -34.41 23.58 0.82
CA GLN A 477 -35.11 23.00 -0.33
C GLN A 477 -34.40 23.40 -1.62
N ALA A 478 -34.38 22.51 -2.61
CA ALA A 478 -34.05 22.86 -3.99
C ALA A 478 -35.33 23.34 -4.70
N PRO A 479 -35.24 24.33 -5.62
CA PRO A 479 -36.32 24.63 -6.54
C PRO A 479 -36.33 23.61 -7.70
N ALA A 480 -37.53 23.19 -8.09
CA ALA A 480 -37.77 22.61 -9.41
C ALA A 480 -38.01 23.75 -10.43
N GLY A 481 -37.71 23.50 -11.70
CA GLY A 481 -37.92 24.46 -12.79
C GLY A 481 -37.55 23.86 -14.13
N GLU A 482 -38.57 23.33 -14.80
CA GLU A 482 -38.72 23.01 -16.24
C GLU A 482 -37.64 22.15 -16.93
#